data_AF-A0A9D1B8H4-F1
#
_entry.id   AF-A0A9D1B8H4-F1
#
_cell.length_a   1.000
_cell.length_b   1.000
_cell.length_c   1.000
_cell.angle_alpha   90.00
_cell.angle_beta   90.00
_cell.angle_gamma   90.00
#
_symmetry.space_group_name_H-M   'P 1'
#
loop_
_entity.id
_entity.type
_entity.pdbx_description
1 polymer ?
#
loop_
_entity_poly.entity_id
_entity_poly.type
_entity_poly.pdbx_seq_one_letter_code
_entity_poly.pdbx_strand_id
1 'polypeptide(L)' 'MKASELREKSVDELREELLSVRREQLNLRMQQAMNQEGKTHLLRAARRNIARIKTIIAEKERGQS' A
#
# COMPACT_ATOMS: atom_id res chain seq x y z
N MET A 1 0.56 9.00 -2.08
CA MET A 1 1.68 8.49 -1.28
C MET A 1 3.00 8.95 -1.85
N LYS A 2 3.66 9.88 -1.17
CA LYS A 2 5.07 10.19 -1.43
C LYS A 2 5.94 9.23 -0.63
N ALA A 3 7.08 8.83 -1.19
CA ALA A 3 8.00 7.91 -0.51
C ALA A 3 8.62 8.52 0.76
N SER A 4 8.77 9.85 0.79
CA SER A 4 9.31 10.59 1.93
C SER A 4 8.44 10.45 3.19
N GLU A 5 7.12 10.62 3.05
CA GLU A 5 6.15 10.50 4.16
C GLU A 5 6.11 9.09 4.75
N LEU A 6 6.35 8.06 3.93
CA LEU A 6 6.41 6.68 4.38
C LEU A 6 7.71 6.35 5.13
N ARG A 7 8.81 7.09 4.90
CA ARG A 7 10.08 6.86 5.61
C ARG A 7 10.07 7.47 7.01
N GLU A 8 9.30 8.52 7.22
CA GLU A 8 9.14 9.16 8.54
C GLU A 8 8.32 8.30 9.52
N LYS A 9 7.37 7.51 9.01
CA LYS A 9 6.55 6.58 9.81
C LYS A 9 7.37 5.45 10.44
N SER A 10 6.94 4.99 11.60
CA SER A 10 7.48 3.80 12.27
C SER A 10 7.15 2.50 11.51
N VAL A 11 7.85 1.41 11.83
CA VAL A 11 7.60 0.10 11.19
C VAL A 11 6.18 -0.41 11.48
N ASP A 12 5.67 -0.16 12.69
CA ASP A 12 4.31 -0.58 13.08
C ASP A 12 3.24 0.24 12.35
N GLU A 13 3.41 1.56 12.24
CA GLU A 13 2.52 2.41 11.44
C GLU A 13 2.53 2.02 9.96
N LEU A 14 3.69 1.61 9.43
CA LEU A 14 3.79 1.10 8.06
C LEU A 14 3.06 -0.23 7.88
N ARG A 15 3.03 -1.09 8.90
CA ARG A 15 2.27 -2.35 8.89
C ARG A 15 0.76 -2.08 8.95
N GLU A 16 0.32 -1.10 9.74
CA GLU A 16 -1.08 -0.67 9.76
C GLU A 16 -1.51 -0.05 8.41
N GLU A 17 -0.69 0.83 7.84
CA GLU A 17 -0.92 1.41 6.53
C GLU A 17 -1.02 0.33 5.45
N LEU A 18 -0.16 -0.69 5.51
CA LEU A 18 -0.20 -1.83 4.59
C LEU A 18 -1.55 -2.59 4.67
N LEU A 19 -2.10 -2.76 5.87
CA LEU A 19 -3.41 -3.38 6.06
C LEU A 19 -4.53 -2.50 5.50
N SER A 20 -4.46 -1.19 5.71
CA SER A 20 -5.40 -0.22 5.16
C SER A 20 -5.44 -0.27 3.63
N VAL A 21 -4.27 -0.17 2.97
CA VAL A 21 -4.16 -0.22 1.50
C VAL A 21 -4.62 -1.58 0.94
N ARG A 22 -4.43 -2.67 1.68
CA ARG A 22 -4.96 -3.99 1.29
C ARG A 22 -6.49 -4.07 1.35
N ARG A 23 -7.12 -3.47 2.36
CA ARG A 23 -8.58 -3.37 2.43
C ARG A 23 -9.13 -2.53 1.28
N GLU A 24 -8.49 -1.40 0.98
CA GLU A 24 -8.85 -0.58 -0.18
C GLU A 24 -8.74 -1.37 -1.50
N GLN A 25 -7.65 -2.14 -1.67
CA GLN A 25 -7.47 -3.01 -2.83
C GLN A 25 -8.59 -4.06 -2.96
N LEU A 26 -9.04 -4.65 -1.84
CA LEU A 26 -10.15 -5.60 -1.82
C LEU A 26 -11.46 -4.94 -2.27
N ASN A 27 -11.76 -3.76 -1.73
CA ASN A 27 -12.94 -2.98 -2.11
C ASN A 27 -12.92 -2.62 -3.60
N LEU A 28 -11.77 -2.21 -4.14
CA LEU A 28 -11.59 -1.93 -5.57
C LEU A 28 -11.79 -3.17 -6.44
N ARG A 29 -11.35 -4.36 -5.98
CA ARG A 29 -11.61 -5.63 -6.70
C ARG A 29 -13.08 -5.99 -6.71
N MET A 30 -13.78 -5.79 -5.59
CA MET A 30 -15.22 -6.01 -5.51
C MET A 30 -15.97 -5.04 -6.42
N GLN A 31 -15.59 -3.76 -6.44
CA GLN A 31 -16.15 -2.77 -7.37
C GLN A 31 -15.91 -3.14 -8.84
N GLN A 32 -14.72 -3.64 -9.17
CA GLN A 32 -14.41 -4.11 -10.52
C GLN A 32 -15.26 -5.34 -10.90
N ALA A 33 -15.52 -6.25 -9.96
CA ALA A 33 -16.36 -7.43 -10.20
C ALA A 33 -17.84 -7.07 -10.40
N MET A 34 -18.30 -5.95 -9.85
CA MET A 34 -19.68 -5.45 -10.02
C MET A 34 -19.92 -4.76 -11.37
N ASN A 35 -18.99 -4.85 -12.34
CA ASN A 35 -19.06 -4.18 -13.66
C ASN A 35 -19.32 -2.66 -13.60
N GLN A 36 -19.12 -2.04 -12.44
CA GLN A 36 -18.95 -0.60 -12.34
C GLN A 36 -17.62 -0.29 -13.04
N GLU A 37 -17.53 0.75 -13.87
CA GLU A 37 -16.31 1.20 -14.57
C GLU A 37 -15.24 1.62 -13.54
N GLY A 38 -14.66 0.62 -12.89
CA GLY A 38 -14.04 0.77 -11.58
C GLY A 38 -12.57 1.05 -11.76
N LYS A 39 -12.24 2.31 -12.01
CA LYS A 39 -10.95 2.97 -11.75
C LYS A 39 -9.75 2.00 -11.73
N THR A 40 -9.50 1.30 -12.83
CA THR A 40 -8.44 0.27 -12.94
C THR A 40 -7.03 0.85 -12.66
N HIS A 41 -6.88 2.15 -12.89
CA HIS A 41 -5.70 2.92 -12.51
C HIS A 41 -5.44 2.95 -11.00
N LEU A 42 -6.49 2.98 -10.15
CA LEU A 42 -6.37 2.89 -8.70
C LEU A 42 -5.90 1.50 -8.25
N LEU A 43 -6.36 0.43 -8.91
CA LEU A 43 -5.88 -0.92 -8.62
C LEU A 43 -4.36 -1.06 -8.90
N ARG A 44 -3.87 -0.40 -9.96
CA ARG A 44 -2.43 -0.31 -10.23
C ARG A 44 -1.71 0.58 -9.20
N ALA A 45 -2.33 1.68 -8.76
CA ALA A 45 -1.77 2.55 -7.73
C ALA A 45 -1.64 1.85 -6.37
N ALA A 46 -2.69 1.15 -5.91
CA ALA A 46 -2.69 0.39 -4.66
C ALA A 46 -1.59 -0.69 -4.64
N ARG A 47 -1.40 -1.42 -5.74
CA ARG A 47 -0.30 -2.39 -5.89
C ARG A 47 1.08 -1.74 -5.74
N ARG A 48 1.30 -0.58 -6.37
CA ARG A 48 2.56 0.17 -6.24
C ARG A 48 2.77 0.69 -4.83
N ASN A 49 1.72 1.14 -4.16
CA ASN A 49 1.79 1.61 -2.77
C ASN A 49 2.18 0.47 -1.82
N ILE A 50 1.56 -0.71 -1.97
CA ILE A 50 1.92 -1.92 -1.20
C ILE A 50 3.40 -2.27 -1.40
N ALA A 51 3.90 -2.24 -2.65
CA ALA A 51 5.30 -2.52 -2.94
C ALA A 51 6.22 -1.52 -2.23
N ARG A 52 5.94 -0.21 -2.31
CA ARG A 52 6.74 0.83 -1.64
C ARG A 52 6.78 0.67 -0.13
N ILE A 53 5.63 0.41 0.51
CA ILE A 53 5.57 0.19 1.96
C ILE A 53 6.43 -1.00 2.36
N LYS A 54 6.30 -2.13 1.64
CA LYS A 54 7.13 -3.32 1.89
C LYS A 54 8.62 -3.06 1.71
N THR A 55 9.01 -2.30 0.68
CA THR A 55 10.41 -1.92 0.47
C THR A 55 10.95 -1.11 1.65
N ILE A 56 10.20 -0.11 2.12
CA ILE A 56 10.64 0.74 3.25
C ILE A 56 10.71 -0.06 4.55
N ILE A 57 9.77 -0.98 4.80
CA ILE A 57 9.84 -1.90 5.95
C ILE A 57 11.13 -2.72 5.87
N ALA A 58 11.43 -3.31 4.71
CA ALA A 58 12.64 -4.10 4.52
C ALA A 58 13.93 -3.26 4.62
N GLU A 59 13.92 -2.01 4.14
CA GLU A 59 15.03 -1.05 4.31
C GLU A 59 15.27 -0.74 5.79
N LYS A 60 14.20 -0.50 6.57
CA LYS A 60 14.29 -0.24 8.01
C LYS A 60 14.77 -1.47 8.79
N GLU A 61 14.25 -2.67 8.47
CA GLU A 61 14.66 -3.92 9.11
C GLU A 61 16.14 -4.25 8.81
N ARG A 62 16.63 -3.97 7.59
CA ARG A 62 18.05 -4.14 7.22
C ARG A 62 18.98 -3.11 7.84
N GLY A 63 18.54 -1.87 8.00
CA GLY A 63 19.33 -0.80 8.63
C GLY A 63 19.38 -0.88 10.17
N GLN A 64 18.56 -1.75 10.78
CA GLN A 64 18.56 -2.04 12.21
C GLN A 64 19.48 -3.22 12.59
N SER A 65 20.20 -3.81 11.62
CA SER A 65 21.20 -4.87 11.82
C SER A 65 22.62 -4.34 11.88
#